data_AF-A0A7C8HHF7-F1
#
_entry.id   AF-A0A7C8HHF7-F1
#
_cell.length_a   1.000
_cell.length_b   1.000
_cell.length_c   1.000
_cell.angle_alpha   90.00
_cell.angle_beta   90.00
_cell.angle_gamma   90.00
#
_symmetry.space_group_name_H-M   'P 1'
#
loop_
_entity.id
_entity.type
_entity.pdbx_description
1 polymer ?
#
loop_
_entity_poly.entity_id
_entity_poly.type
_entity_poly.pdbx_seq_one_letter_code
_entity_poly.pdbx_strand_id
1 'polypeptide(L)'
;MKITAEAAELSILRRRKALARLAIDGALLAPARDGRSHGVFTKGDRRRRALAKLSNEEVHLLLAEGVIARAAFAGTYRLSGPGHAFRARDAADFMPWRAQHGVLVERQVMNDAGVFRPVRGADPGGPFARLQRVAEGDFFAAREVAAARTLWEDWTKSQRGLIAGSNWTAPPRGSASRGPGGAQET
;
A
#
# COMPACT_ATOMS: atom_id res chain seq x y z
N MET A 1 -22.28 21.22 -0.06
CA MET A 1 -21.44 20.14 -0.65
C MET A 1 -20.63 19.38 0.44
N LYS A 2 -21.21 19.06 1.60
CA LYS A 2 -20.53 18.34 2.72
C LYS A 2 -20.79 16.83 2.76
N ILE A 3 -21.80 16.36 2.02
CA ILE A 3 -22.31 14.98 2.05
C ILE A 3 -21.28 13.96 1.52
N THR A 4 -20.29 14.39 0.74
CA THR A 4 -19.32 13.49 0.09
C THR A 4 -18.24 12.96 1.04
N ALA A 5 -17.77 13.77 2.00
CA ALA A 5 -16.72 13.36 2.93
C ALA A 5 -17.20 12.29 3.93
N GLU A 6 -18.37 12.51 4.54
CA GLU A 6 -18.98 11.56 5.47
C GLU A 6 -19.30 10.22 4.80
N ALA A 7 -19.80 10.26 3.55
CA ALA A 7 -20.06 9.04 2.78
C ALA A 7 -18.77 8.25 2.50
N ALA A 8 -17.67 8.94 2.19
CA ALA A 8 -16.37 8.31 1.97
C ALA A 8 -15.82 7.68 3.26
N GLU A 9 -15.90 8.38 4.40
CA GLU A 9 -15.50 7.84 5.70
C GLU A 9 -16.31 6.62 6.10
N LEU A 10 -17.64 6.66 5.92
CA LEU A 10 -18.51 5.52 6.17
C LEU A 10 -18.16 4.33 5.27
N SER A 11 -17.80 4.54 4.01
CA SER A 11 -17.33 3.46 3.13
C SER A 11 -16.01 2.85 3.63
N ILE A 12 -15.05 3.68 4.06
CA ILE A 12 -13.79 3.21 4.64
C ILE A 12 -14.05 2.33 5.88
N LEU A 13 -14.90 2.79 6.78
CA LEU A 13 -15.25 2.04 8.00
C LEU A 13 -15.98 0.72 7.68
N ARG A 14 -16.88 0.72 6.70
CA ARG A 14 -17.57 -0.51 6.24
C ARG A 14 -16.59 -1.51 5.65
N ARG A 15 -15.67 -1.07 4.79
CA ARG A 15 -14.62 -1.93 4.22
C ARG A 15 -13.74 -2.54 5.31
N ARG A 16 -13.23 -1.73 6.24
CA ARG A 16 -12.45 -2.21 7.40
C ARG A 16 -13.20 -3.28 8.19
N LYS A 17 -14.46 -3.01 8.55
CA LYS A 17 -15.31 -3.96 9.27
C LYS A 17 -15.51 -5.26 8.49
N ALA A 18 -15.75 -5.18 7.18
CA ALA A 18 -15.94 -6.37 6.35
C ALA A 18 -14.66 -7.22 6.26
N LEU A 19 -13.50 -6.60 6.04
CA LEU A 19 -12.20 -7.28 5.99
C LEU A 19 -11.86 -7.95 7.34
N ALA A 20 -12.14 -7.28 8.46
CA ALA A 20 -11.96 -7.87 9.79
C ALA A 20 -12.83 -9.12 10.00
N ARG A 21 -14.04 -9.16 9.42
CA ARG A 21 -14.91 -10.35 9.47
C ARG A 21 -14.50 -11.42 8.47
N LEU A 22 -13.97 -11.04 7.31
CA LEU A 22 -13.50 -11.97 6.29
C LEU A 22 -12.19 -12.69 6.70
N ALA A 23 -11.45 -12.14 7.65
CA ALA A 23 -10.27 -12.77 8.25
C ALA A 23 -10.61 -13.96 9.18
N ILE A 24 -11.88 -14.16 9.54
CA ILE A 24 -12.32 -15.34 10.30
C ILE A 24 -12.20 -16.56 9.40
N ASP A 25 -11.67 -17.67 9.93
CA ASP A 25 -11.48 -18.88 9.16
C ASP A 25 -12.81 -19.41 8.58
N GLY A 26 -12.77 -19.81 7.30
CA GLY A 26 -13.94 -20.21 6.53
C GLY A 26 -14.97 -19.11 6.24
N ALA A 27 -14.68 -17.83 6.53
CA ALA A 27 -15.56 -16.74 6.12
C ALA A 27 -15.48 -16.50 4.60
N LEU A 28 -16.63 -16.20 4.00
CA LEU A 28 -16.78 -15.93 2.58
C LEU A 28 -17.60 -14.66 2.37
N LEU A 29 -17.18 -13.86 1.40
CA LEU A 29 -17.95 -12.75 0.87
C LEU A 29 -18.78 -13.29 -0.31
N ALA A 30 -20.10 -13.23 -0.19
CA ALA A 30 -21.00 -13.78 -1.20
C ALA A 30 -22.14 -12.80 -1.50
N PRO A 31 -22.83 -12.92 -2.65
CA PRO A 31 -23.94 -12.04 -2.98
C PRO A 31 -25.05 -12.15 -1.91
N ALA A 32 -25.57 -11.01 -1.48
CA ALA A 32 -26.73 -10.99 -0.59
C ALA A 32 -28.00 -11.38 -1.36
N ARG A 33 -29.07 -11.73 -0.64
CA ARG A 33 -30.37 -12.09 -1.25
C ARG A 33 -31.00 -10.93 -2.02
N ASP A 34 -30.65 -9.69 -1.68
CA ASP A 34 -31.13 -8.50 -2.38
C ASP A 34 -30.48 -8.28 -3.76
N GLY A 35 -29.42 -9.03 -4.10
CA GLY A 35 -28.69 -8.92 -5.36
C GLY A 35 -27.91 -7.61 -5.56
N ARG A 36 -28.01 -6.66 -4.63
CA ARG A 36 -27.41 -5.32 -4.73
C ARG A 36 -26.13 -5.17 -3.90
N SER A 37 -25.91 -6.10 -2.99
CA SER A 37 -24.79 -6.07 -2.06
C SER A 37 -24.14 -7.45 -1.92
N HIS A 38 -22.95 -7.47 -1.35
CA HIS A 38 -22.30 -8.69 -0.89
C HIS A 38 -22.27 -8.71 0.63
N GLY A 39 -22.53 -9.88 1.22
CA GLY A 39 -22.49 -10.11 2.66
C GLY A 39 -21.31 -11.01 3.03
N VAL A 40 -20.72 -10.76 4.20
CA VAL A 40 -19.74 -11.68 4.80
C VAL A 40 -20.49 -12.73 5.62
N PHE A 41 -20.29 -14.01 5.29
CA PHE A 41 -20.92 -15.16 5.94
C PHE A 41 -19.84 -16.11 6.46
N THR A 42 -20.01 -16.64 7.67
CA THR A 42 -19.12 -17.66 8.23
C THR A 42 -19.45 -19.03 7.66
N LYS A 43 -18.43 -19.83 7.33
CA LYS A 43 -18.57 -21.19 6.78
C LYS A 43 -19.46 -21.27 5.52
N GLY A 44 -19.62 -20.15 4.80
CA GLY A 44 -20.53 -20.05 3.66
C GLY A 44 -22.03 -20.19 3.99
N ASP A 45 -22.44 -20.18 5.27
CA ASP A 45 -23.85 -20.31 5.66
C ASP A 45 -24.64 -19.03 5.36
N ARG A 46 -25.24 -18.99 4.17
CA ARG A 46 -26.09 -17.88 3.69
C ARG A 46 -27.49 -17.86 4.31
N ARG A 47 -27.85 -18.81 5.18
CA ARG A 47 -29.13 -18.79 5.92
C ARG A 47 -29.06 -17.82 7.11
N ARG A 48 -27.87 -17.56 7.64
CA ARG A 48 -27.62 -16.61 8.73
C ARG A 48 -27.57 -15.17 8.24
N ARG A 49 -27.72 -14.23 9.18
CA ARG A 49 -27.52 -12.80 8.91
C ARG A 49 -26.05 -12.53 8.59
N ALA A 50 -25.81 -11.78 7.51
CA ALA A 50 -24.46 -11.35 7.15
C ALA A 50 -23.80 -10.52 8.28
N LEU A 51 -22.53 -10.80 8.56
CA LEU A 51 -21.76 -10.11 9.62
C LEU A 51 -21.37 -8.68 9.23
N ALA A 52 -21.20 -8.46 7.93
CA ALA A 52 -20.94 -7.17 7.31
C ALA A 52 -21.52 -7.19 5.88
N LYS A 53 -21.77 -6.00 5.32
CA LYS A 53 -22.23 -5.82 3.94
C LYS A 53 -21.32 -4.84 3.22
N LEU A 54 -21.10 -5.09 1.94
CA LEU A 54 -20.38 -4.22 1.01
C LEU A 54 -21.25 -3.99 -0.23
N SER A 55 -21.18 -2.79 -0.82
CA SER A 55 -21.75 -2.53 -2.14
C SER A 55 -20.97 -3.28 -3.21
N ASN A 56 -21.56 -3.47 -4.39
CA ASN A 56 -20.85 -4.08 -5.53
C ASN A 56 -19.60 -3.27 -5.92
N GLU A 57 -19.69 -1.94 -5.87
CA GLU A 57 -18.57 -1.04 -6.12
C GLU A 57 -17.40 -1.28 -5.14
N GLU A 58 -17.70 -1.40 -3.84
CA GLU A 58 -16.68 -1.70 -2.83
C GLU A 58 -16.02 -3.07 -3.07
N VAL A 59 -16.78 -4.06 -3.52
CA VAL A 59 -16.23 -5.39 -3.88
C VAL A 59 -15.32 -5.29 -5.10
N HIS A 60 -15.72 -4.56 -6.13
CA HIS A 60 -14.88 -4.34 -7.32
C HIS A 60 -13.59 -3.62 -6.98
N LEU A 61 -13.64 -2.60 -6.11
CA LEU A 61 -12.47 -1.88 -5.64
C LEU A 61 -11.51 -2.81 -4.88
N LEU A 62 -12.02 -3.61 -3.93
CA LEU A 62 -11.19 -4.56 -3.18
C LEU A 62 -10.58 -5.67 -4.07
N LEU A 63 -11.27 -6.07 -5.13
CA LEU A 63 -10.73 -6.98 -6.14
C LEU A 63 -9.60 -6.34 -6.95
N ALA A 64 -9.79 -5.09 -7.39
CA ALA A 64 -8.79 -4.35 -8.15
C ALA A 64 -7.53 -4.06 -7.31
N GLU A 65 -7.70 -3.79 -6.01
CA GLU A 65 -6.60 -3.65 -5.04
C GLU A 65 -5.93 -5.00 -4.70
N GLY A 66 -6.49 -6.13 -5.15
CA GLY A 66 -6.00 -7.46 -4.85
C GLY A 66 -6.16 -7.88 -3.38
N VAL A 67 -6.98 -7.16 -2.60
CA VAL A 67 -7.24 -7.42 -1.16
C VAL A 67 -8.12 -8.65 -0.98
N ILE A 68 -9.02 -8.91 -1.92
CA ILE A 68 -9.82 -10.13 -1.97
C ILE A 68 -9.55 -10.88 -3.27
N ALA A 69 -9.74 -12.20 -3.25
CA ALA A 69 -9.59 -13.08 -4.40
C ALA A 69 -10.84 -13.95 -4.58
N ARG A 70 -11.08 -14.41 -5.81
CA ARG A 70 -12.15 -15.36 -6.10
C ARG A 70 -11.99 -16.62 -5.25
N ALA A 71 -13.08 -17.09 -4.68
CA ALA A 71 -13.16 -18.37 -3.97
C ALA A 71 -13.68 -19.48 -4.91
N ALA A 72 -13.91 -20.68 -4.38
CA ALA A 72 -14.29 -21.85 -5.17
C ALA A 72 -15.65 -21.71 -5.88
N PHE A 73 -16.59 -20.96 -5.30
CA PHE A 73 -17.93 -20.80 -5.85
C PHE A 73 -18.04 -19.50 -6.67
N ALA A 74 -18.82 -19.54 -7.75
CA ALA A 74 -19.06 -18.38 -8.60
C ALA A 74 -19.63 -17.19 -7.80
N GLY A 75 -19.04 -16.01 -8.02
CA GLY A 75 -19.43 -14.77 -7.34
C GLY A 75 -19.07 -14.72 -5.86
N THR A 76 -18.28 -15.67 -5.35
CA THR A 76 -17.80 -15.64 -3.96
C THR A 76 -16.32 -15.26 -3.89
N TYR A 77 -15.96 -14.61 -2.78
CA TYR A 77 -14.62 -14.08 -2.56
C TYR A 77 -14.13 -14.40 -1.15
N ARG A 78 -12.82 -14.50 -1.02
CA ARG A 78 -12.10 -14.67 0.24
C ARG A 78 -10.99 -13.64 0.36
N LEU A 79 -10.47 -13.44 1.56
CA LEU A 79 -9.30 -12.60 1.76
C LEU A 79 -8.11 -13.20 1.01
N SER A 80 -7.36 -12.38 0.29
CA SER A 80 -6.13 -12.80 -0.39
C SER A 80 -4.93 -12.73 0.57
N GLY A 81 -3.77 -13.23 0.15
CA GLY A 81 -2.51 -13.02 0.88
C GLY A 81 -2.22 -11.53 1.19
N PRO A 82 -2.24 -10.64 0.17
CA PRO A 82 -2.16 -9.19 0.38
C PRO A 82 -3.25 -8.64 1.32
N GLY A 83 -4.47 -9.15 1.25
CA GLY A 83 -5.55 -8.75 2.15
C GLY A 83 -5.32 -9.14 3.60
N HIS A 84 -4.76 -10.33 3.85
CA HIS A 84 -4.34 -10.74 5.20
C HIS A 84 -3.25 -9.80 5.74
N ALA A 85 -2.25 -9.45 4.92
CA ALA A 85 -1.21 -8.49 5.30
C ALA A 85 -1.78 -7.09 5.58
N PHE A 86 -2.71 -6.61 4.73
CA PHE A 86 -3.41 -5.35 4.93
C PHE A 86 -4.16 -5.32 6.26
N ARG A 87 -4.96 -6.37 6.55
CA ARG A 87 -5.67 -6.48 7.84
C ARG A 87 -4.70 -6.55 9.00
N ALA A 88 -3.62 -7.33 8.88
CA ALA A 88 -2.63 -7.44 9.94
C ALA A 88 -2.04 -6.06 10.30
N ARG A 89 -1.76 -5.22 9.30
CA ARG A 89 -1.32 -3.83 9.52
C ARG A 89 -2.40 -2.97 10.17
N ASP A 90 -3.64 -3.08 9.72
CA ASP A 90 -4.78 -2.29 10.25
C ASP A 90 -5.11 -2.67 11.70
N ALA A 91 -5.04 -3.96 12.04
CA ALA A 91 -5.35 -4.47 13.37
C ALA A 91 -4.18 -4.48 14.34
N ALA A 92 -2.95 -4.29 13.87
CA ALA A 92 -1.78 -4.13 14.72
C ALA A 92 -1.79 -2.82 15.52
N ASP A 93 -2.91 -2.08 15.53
CA ASP A 93 -3.18 -0.85 16.28
C ASP A 93 -1.89 -0.10 16.59
N PHE A 94 -1.30 0.45 15.52
CA PHE A 94 -0.16 1.37 15.56
C PHE A 94 1.16 0.91 16.22
N MET A 95 1.32 -0.29 16.80
CA MET A 95 2.47 -0.57 17.69
C MET A 95 3.55 -1.53 17.14
N PRO A 96 3.28 -2.79 16.73
CA PRO A 96 4.32 -3.69 16.23
C PRO A 96 4.90 -3.25 14.88
N TRP A 97 4.06 -2.72 13.99
CA TRP A 97 4.49 -2.21 12.68
C TRP A 97 5.32 -0.92 12.81
N ARG A 98 4.99 -0.05 13.77
CA ARG A 98 5.76 1.16 14.09
C ARG A 98 7.11 0.82 14.70
N ALA A 99 7.21 -0.25 15.49
CA ALA A 99 8.51 -0.73 15.99
C ALA A 99 9.46 -1.12 14.83
N GLN A 100 8.93 -1.74 13.76
CA GLN A 100 9.73 -2.09 12.58
C GLN A 100 10.14 -0.87 11.76
N HIS A 101 9.22 0.08 11.55
CA HIS A 101 9.41 1.21 10.63
C HIS A 101 9.87 2.51 11.31
N GLY A 102 10.05 2.52 12.63
CA GLY A 102 10.44 3.70 13.40
C GLY A 102 9.30 4.71 13.60
N VAL A 103 9.65 5.90 14.08
CA VAL A 103 8.69 7.00 14.22
C VAL A 103 8.28 7.46 12.82
N LEU A 104 7.00 7.26 12.49
CA LEU A 104 6.41 7.87 11.31
C LEU A 104 6.14 9.34 11.61
N VAL A 105 6.67 10.22 10.78
CA VAL A 105 6.45 11.66 10.86
C VAL A 105 5.52 12.11 9.74
N GLU A 106 4.76 13.17 10.00
CA GLU A 106 3.95 13.80 8.96
C GLU A 106 4.86 14.59 8.04
N ARG A 107 4.73 14.36 6.73
CA ARG A 107 5.53 15.05 5.70
C ARG A 107 4.65 15.55 4.58
N GLN A 108 5.04 16.67 3.99
CA GLN A 108 4.42 17.17 2.76
C GLN A 108 5.05 16.46 1.57
N VAL A 109 4.24 15.78 0.76
CA VAL A 109 4.66 15.21 -0.53
C VAL A 109 3.87 15.89 -1.64
N MET A 110 4.59 16.38 -2.64
CA MET A 110 4.00 16.93 -3.85
C MET A 110 3.57 15.79 -4.78
N ASN A 111 2.33 15.83 -5.26
CA ASN A 111 1.87 14.88 -6.28
C ASN A 111 2.26 15.33 -7.70
N ASP A 112 1.91 14.52 -8.70
CA ASP A 112 2.20 14.78 -10.12
C ASP A 112 1.54 16.08 -10.65
N ALA A 113 0.56 16.61 -9.92
CA ALA A 113 -0.12 17.87 -10.24
C ALA A 113 0.49 19.08 -9.50
N GLY A 114 1.62 18.93 -8.81
CA GLY A 114 2.26 20.01 -8.05
C GLY A 114 1.59 20.33 -6.71
N VAL A 115 0.61 19.55 -6.26
CA VAL A 115 -0.13 19.78 -5.03
C VAL A 115 0.51 19.03 -3.87
N PHE A 116 0.89 19.77 -2.83
CA PHE A 116 1.38 19.19 -1.57
C PHE A 116 0.25 18.53 -0.79
N ARG A 117 0.50 17.31 -0.32
CA ARG A 117 -0.40 16.57 0.56
C ARG A 117 0.37 16.03 1.77
N PRO A 118 -0.21 16.11 2.98
CA PRO A 118 0.37 15.46 4.14
C PRO A 118 0.25 13.94 3.96
N VAL A 119 1.38 13.25 4.07
CA VAL A 119 1.45 11.78 4.14
C VAL A 119 2.27 11.40 5.37
N ARG A 120 1.93 10.27 5.99
CA ARG A 120 2.76 9.71 7.07
C ARG A 120 3.80 8.79 6.44
N GLY A 121 5.07 9.09 6.67
CA GLY A 121 6.20 8.31 6.17
C GLY A 121 7.25 8.11 7.25
N ALA A 122 8.19 7.19 7.02
CA ALA A 122 9.38 7.08 7.86
C ALA A 122 10.14 8.42 7.84
N ASP A 123 10.71 8.80 8.98
CA ASP A 123 11.55 9.99 9.11
C ASP A 123 12.65 9.99 8.04
N PRO A 124 12.71 11.01 7.15
CA PRO A 124 13.77 11.11 6.14
C PRO A 124 15.17 11.32 6.74
N GLY A 125 15.28 11.63 8.05
CA GLY A 125 16.54 11.49 8.81
C GLY A 125 17.10 10.06 8.80
N GLY A 126 16.26 9.08 8.43
CA GLY A 126 16.66 7.80 7.87
C GLY A 126 17.38 6.86 8.86
N PRO A 127 17.96 5.75 8.36
CA PRO A 127 18.79 4.84 9.16
C PRO A 127 19.98 5.54 9.84
N PHE A 128 20.33 6.75 9.41
CA PHE A 128 21.38 7.57 10.02
C PHE A 128 21.03 8.11 11.39
N ALA A 129 19.75 8.27 11.73
CA ALA A 129 19.35 8.56 13.11
C ALA A 129 19.67 7.38 14.06
N ARG A 130 19.58 6.13 13.56
CA ARG A 130 20.05 4.95 14.31
C ARG A 130 21.56 4.89 14.38
N LEU A 131 22.28 5.24 13.30
CA LEU A 131 23.74 5.25 13.29
C LEU A 131 24.32 6.32 14.22
N GLN A 132 23.69 7.49 14.36
CA GLN A 132 24.09 8.50 15.36
C GLN A 132 23.97 7.99 16.80
N ARG A 133 22.94 7.20 17.11
CA ARG A 133 22.76 6.56 18.43
C ARG A 133 23.77 5.46 18.73
N VAL A 134 24.29 4.80 17.71
CA VAL A 134 25.33 3.75 17.83
C VAL A 134 26.75 4.34 17.84
N ALA A 135 26.93 5.52 17.23
CA ALA A 135 28.18 6.28 17.30
C ALA A 135 28.51 6.80 18.72
N GLU A 136 27.51 6.93 19.60
CA GLU A 136 27.71 7.18 21.04
C GLU A 136 28.41 6.00 21.76
N GLY A 137 28.54 4.83 21.12
CA GLY A 137 29.19 3.63 21.64
C GLY A 137 30.46 3.21 20.90
N ASP A 138 31.24 4.14 20.32
CA ASP A 138 32.52 3.92 19.64
C ASP A 138 32.50 3.09 18.33
N PHE A 139 31.34 2.70 17.81
CA PHE A 139 31.25 1.86 16.60
C PHE A 139 31.48 2.60 15.28
N PHE A 140 31.17 3.89 15.21
CA PHE A 140 31.38 4.71 14.02
C PHE A 140 31.83 6.10 14.43
N ALA A 141 32.87 6.61 13.77
CA ALA A 141 33.30 7.98 13.97
C ALA A 141 32.27 8.96 13.38
N ALA A 142 32.14 10.14 13.99
CA ALA A 142 31.22 11.19 13.51
C ALA A 142 31.42 11.53 12.02
N ARG A 143 32.68 11.47 11.54
CA ARG A 143 33.04 11.69 10.12
C ARG A 143 32.48 10.61 9.18
N GLU A 144 32.37 9.36 9.64
CA GLU A 144 31.85 8.25 8.83
C GLU A 144 30.33 8.35 8.71
N VAL A 145 29.64 8.73 9.78
CA VAL A 145 28.21 9.03 9.75
C VAL A 145 27.90 10.21 8.83
N ALA A 146 28.74 11.26 8.85
CA ALA A 146 28.62 12.39 7.94
C ALA A 146 28.83 11.98 6.47
N ALA A 147 29.88 11.21 6.18
CA ALA A 147 30.16 10.70 4.83
C ALA A 147 29.01 9.83 4.29
N ALA A 148 28.43 8.98 5.13
CA ALA A 148 27.32 8.12 4.73
C ALA A 148 26.03 8.91 4.47
N ARG A 149 25.78 10.01 5.20
CA ARG A 149 24.69 10.95 4.89
C ARG A 149 24.91 11.63 3.54
N THR A 150 26.10 12.14 3.27
CA THR A 150 26.44 12.77 1.99
C THR A 150 26.24 11.80 0.82
N LEU A 151 26.73 10.56 0.96
CA LEU A 151 26.56 9.52 -0.06
C LEU A 151 25.07 9.22 -0.34
N TRP A 152 24.25 9.18 0.71
CA TRP A 152 22.80 8.96 0.56
C TRP A 152 22.08 10.12 -0.12
N GLU A 153 22.44 11.35 0.22
CA GLU A 153 21.90 12.56 -0.41
C GLU A 153 22.27 12.62 -1.90
N ASP A 154 23.52 12.32 -2.23
CA ASP A 154 24.01 12.30 -3.61
C ASP A 154 23.37 11.16 -4.41
N TRP A 155 23.23 9.97 -3.82
CA TRP A 155 22.45 8.89 -4.43
C TRP A 155 21.01 9.32 -4.68
N THR A 156 20.33 9.92 -3.71
CA THR A 156 18.94 10.39 -3.86
C THR A 156 18.80 11.47 -4.94
N LYS A 157 19.76 12.41 -5.01
CA LYS A 157 19.82 13.41 -6.09
C LYS A 157 20.01 12.74 -7.45
N SER A 158 20.88 11.73 -7.55
CA SER A 158 21.10 10.98 -8.79
C SER A 158 19.84 10.23 -9.27
N GLN A 159 18.97 9.80 -8.36
CA GLN A 159 17.70 9.16 -8.70
C GLN A 159 16.64 10.14 -9.24
N ARG A 160 16.73 11.46 -8.93
CA ARG A 160 15.73 12.46 -9.35
C ARG A 160 15.78 12.82 -10.84
N GLY A 161 16.82 12.42 -11.56
CA GLY A 161 16.95 12.57 -13.02
C GLY A 161 16.81 11.26 -13.79
N LEU A 162 16.77 10.12 -13.10
CA LEU A 162 16.46 8.83 -13.70
C LEU A 162 14.94 8.76 -13.88
N ILE A 163 14.44 9.36 -14.97
CA ILE A 163 13.18 8.92 -15.57
C ILE A 163 13.28 7.40 -15.66
N ALA A 164 12.31 6.68 -15.10
CA ALA A 164 12.22 5.23 -15.13
C ALA A 164 12.07 4.73 -16.59
N GLY A 165 13.13 4.87 -17.39
CA GLY A 165 13.19 4.51 -18.80
C GLY A 165 13.36 3.02 -19.02
N SER A 166 13.61 2.25 -17.96
CA SER A 166 13.47 0.79 -18.00
C SER A 166 11.98 0.46 -17.96
N ASN A 167 11.32 0.58 -19.11
CA ASN A 167 10.07 -0.09 -19.35
C ASN A 167 10.33 -1.61 -19.31
N TRP A 168 10.18 -2.23 -18.14
CA TRP A 168 10.32 -3.68 -17.95
C TRP A 168 9.23 -4.50 -18.67
N THR A 169 8.24 -3.84 -19.27
CA THR A 169 7.24 -4.46 -20.16
C THR A 169 7.63 -4.38 -21.64
N ALA A 170 8.68 -3.63 -22.00
CA ALA A 170 9.19 -3.64 -23.36
C ALA A 170 9.90 -4.97 -23.65
N PRO A 171 9.59 -5.64 -24.77
CA PRO A 171 10.32 -6.85 -25.17
C PRO A 171 11.81 -6.52 -25.34
N PRO A 172 12.72 -7.46 -25.01
CA PRO A 172 14.15 -7.25 -25.17
C PRO A 172 14.45 -6.81 -26.60
N ARG A 173 15.11 -5.66 -26.78
CA ARG A 173 15.51 -5.16 -28.10
C ARG A 173 16.49 -6.18 -28.70
N GLY A 174 16.02 -6.94 -29.69
CA GLY A 174 16.87 -7.84 -30.47
C GLY A 174 17.99 -7.06 -31.14
N SER A 175 19.16 -7.70 -31.27
CA SER A 175 20.42 -7.10 -31.75
C SER A 175 20.37 -6.46 -33.15
N ALA A 176 19.27 -6.64 -33.90
CA ALA A 176 19.10 -6.14 -35.26
C ALA A 176 18.56 -4.69 -35.37
N SER A 177 18.18 -4.02 -34.28
CA SER A 177 17.55 -2.68 -34.33
C SER A 177 18.44 -1.50 -33.91
N ARG A 178 19.75 -1.54 -34.22
CA ARG A 178 20.59 -0.33 -34.17
C ARG A 178 20.29 0.57 -35.37
N GLY A 179 19.19 1.31 -35.30
CA GLY A 179 19.02 2.53 -36.11
C GLY A 179 19.91 3.66 -35.58
N PRO A 180 20.18 4.71 -36.39
CA PRO A 180 21.08 5.80 -36.00
C PRO A 180 20.51 6.54 -34.78
N GLY A 181 21.19 6.40 -33.65
CA GLY A 181 20.78 7.01 -32.38
C GLY A 181 21.18 8.47 -32.30
N GLY A 182 20.27 9.31 -31.79
CA GLY A 182 20.63 10.53 -31.04
C GLY A 182 20.49 11.88 -31.75
N ALA A 183 19.44 12.11 -32.55
CA ALA A 183 19.26 13.43 -33.19
C ALA A 183 18.32 14.41 -32.45
N GLN A 184 17.68 14.07 -31.33
CA GLN A 184 16.74 14.99 -30.68
C GLN A 184 16.74 14.88 -29.16
N GLU A 185 17.67 15.59 -28.53
CA GLU A 185 17.48 16.19 -27.20
C GLU A 185 18.15 17.57 -27.22
N THR A 186 17.34 18.61 -27.46
CA THR A 186 17.61 20.04 -27.17
C THR A 186 16.39 20.61 -26.48
#